data_AF-A0A1G0M8X2-F1
#
_entry.id   AF-A0A1G0M8X2-F1
#
_cell.length_a   1.000
_cell.length_b   1.000
_cell.length_c   1.000
_cell.angle_alpha   90.00
_cell.angle_beta   90.00
_cell.angle_gamma   90.00
#
_symmetry.space_group_name_H-M   'P 1'
#
loop_
_entity.id
_entity.type
_entity.pdbx_description
1 polymer ?
#
loop_
_entity_poly.entity_id
_entity_poly.type
_entity_poly.pdbx_seq_one_letter_code
_entity_poly.pdbx_strand_id
1 'polypeptide(L)'
;MTKKEEFQSDQPMTPEQRRMVDQLSERDIKEMDQALLSNASSEWCQVARIVTTTMIELDNGRGLPNVYFAERIEHLVREGVLESKEDLTRTRVSEVRFKTK
;
A
#
# COMPACT_ATOMS: atom_id res chain seq x y z
N MET A 1 3.37 -21.68 -15.42
CA MET A 1 2.11 -21.04 -14.97
C MET A 1 2.48 -20.07 -13.87
N THR A 2 2.68 -18.79 -14.21
CA THR A 2 2.96 -17.75 -13.21
C THR A 2 1.69 -17.56 -12.40
N LYS A 3 1.72 -17.97 -11.14
CA LYS A 3 0.65 -17.73 -10.17
C LYS A 3 0.48 -16.21 -10.16
N LYS A 4 -0.62 -15.70 -10.73
CA LYS A 4 -1.01 -14.31 -10.51
C LYS A 4 -1.24 -14.23 -9.01
N GLU A 5 -0.30 -13.66 -8.27
CA GLU A 5 -0.51 -13.35 -6.87
C GLU A 5 -1.69 -12.40 -6.83
N GLU A 6 -2.84 -12.96 -6.50
CA GLU A 6 -4.04 -12.18 -6.33
C GLU A 6 -3.75 -11.17 -5.22
N PHE A 7 -3.98 -9.89 -5.52
CA PHE A 7 -3.91 -8.83 -4.53
C PHE A 7 -4.91 -9.14 -3.40
N GLN A 8 -4.40 -9.72 -2.31
CA GLN A 8 -5.13 -10.14 -1.11
C GLN A 8 -4.74 -9.22 0.04
N SER A 9 -5.28 -8.01 0.00
CA SER A 9 -5.22 -7.03 1.08
C SER A 9 -6.20 -7.31 2.23
N ASP A 10 -7.26 -8.06 1.93
CA ASP A 10 -8.44 -8.17 2.80
C ASP A 10 -8.23 -9.23 3.91
N GLN A 11 -7.04 -9.84 3.94
CA GLN A 11 -6.65 -10.80 4.98
C GLN A 11 -5.57 -10.18 5.87
N PRO A 12 -5.63 -10.39 7.20
CA PRO A 12 -4.58 -9.93 8.09
C PRO A 12 -3.25 -10.60 7.71
N MET A 13 -2.13 -9.89 7.90
CA MET A 13 -0.80 -10.46 7.74
C MET A 13 -0.62 -11.74 8.57
N THR A 14 0.00 -12.76 7.99
CA THR A 14 0.47 -13.92 8.75
C THR A 14 1.59 -13.51 9.72
N PRO A 15 1.87 -14.31 10.76
CA PRO A 15 3.00 -14.04 11.66
C PRO A 15 4.35 -13.92 10.93
N GLU A 16 4.56 -14.70 9.87
CA GLU A 16 5.78 -14.66 9.06
C GLU A 16 5.88 -13.35 8.28
N GLN A 17 4.78 -12.93 7.64
CA GLN A 17 4.69 -11.64 6.96
C GLN A 17 4.95 -10.48 7.93
N ARG A 18 4.39 -10.57 9.14
CA ARG A 18 4.63 -9.58 10.19
C ARG A 18 6.11 -9.48 10.57
N ARG A 19 6.79 -10.62 10.77
CA ARG A 19 8.23 -10.65 11.05
C ARG A 19 9.08 -10.06 9.92
N MET A 20 8.64 -10.15 8.67
CA MET A 20 9.35 -9.53 7.54
C MET A 20 9.24 -8.02 7.59
N VAL A 21 8.05 -7.49 7.85
CA VAL A 21 7.84 -6.03 7.92
C VAL A 21 8.44 -5.43 9.18
N ASP A 22 8.49 -6.17 10.30
CA ASP A 22 9.13 -5.74 11.55
C ASP A 22 10.65 -5.57 11.42
N GLN A 23 11.27 -6.14 10.38
CA GLN A 23 12.70 -5.95 10.07
C GLN A 23 12.98 -4.69 9.26
N LEU A 24 11.95 -4.01 8.76
CA LEU A 24 12.12 -2.78 7.99
C LEU A 24 12.57 -1.64 8.89
N SER A 25 13.59 -0.91 8.44
CA SER A 25 14.01 0.30 9.12
C SER A 25 12.99 1.41 8.91
N GLU A 26 12.98 2.42 9.78
CA GLU A 26 12.18 3.63 9.57
C GLU A 26 12.46 4.29 8.21
N ARG A 27 13.70 4.17 7.74
CA ARG A 27 14.10 4.64 6.41
C ARG A 27 13.40 3.85 5.31
N ASP A 28 13.36 2.52 5.39
CA ASP A 28 12.65 1.68 4.41
C ASP A 28 11.15 2.02 4.38
N ILE A 29 10.55 2.21 5.55
CA ILE A 29 9.13 2.58 5.67
C ILE A 29 8.88 3.94 5.01
N LYS A 30 9.75 4.92 5.27
CA LYS A 30 9.63 6.26 4.67
C LYS A 30 9.82 6.24 3.16
N GLU A 31 10.79 5.49 2.65
CA GLU A 31 10.99 5.33 1.19
C GLU A 31 9.76 4.70 0.54
N MET A 32 9.15 3.71 1.20
CA MET A 32 7.90 3.09 0.74
C MET A 32 6.71 4.06 0.75
N ASP A 33 6.53 4.83 1.83
CA ASP A 33 5.47 5.84 1.89
C ASP A 33 5.65 6.91 0.79
N GLN A 34 6.89 7.34 0.53
CA GLN A 34 7.16 8.30 -0.55
C GLN A 34 6.82 7.73 -1.94
N ALA A 35 7.12 6.45 -2.19
CA ALA A 35 6.78 5.83 -3.47
C ALA A 35 5.27 5.61 -3.62
N LEU A 36 4.55 5.29 -2.54
CA LEU A 36 3.08 5.22 -2.55
C LEU A 36 2.50 6.59 -2.91
N LEU A 37 3.02 7.66 -2.30
CA LEU A 37 2.58 9.03 -2.57
C LEU A 37 2.94 9.49 -3.99
N SER A 38 4.10 9.11 -4.54
CA SER A 38 4.47 9.46 -5.92
C SER A 38 3.57 8.78 -6.97
N ASN A 39 2.96 7.65 -6.60
CA ASN A 39 2.00 6.93 -7.44
C ASN A 39 0.53 7.37 -7.24
N ALA A 40 0.26 8.16 -6.19
CA ALA A 40 -1.03 8.78 -5.93
C ALA A 40 -1.22 10.05 -6.76
N SER A 41 -2.46 10.55 -6.81
CA SER A 41 -2.83 11.77 -7.54
C SER A 41 -3.76 12.65 -6.72
N SER A 42 -3.94 13.90 -7.15
CA SER A 42 -5.01 14.78 -6.68
C SER A 42 -6.39 14.31 -7.15
N GLU A 43 -6.44 13.44 -8.15
CA GLU A 43 -7.66 12.73 -8.57
C GLU A 43 -7.77 11.36 -7.89
N TRP A 44 -8.99 10.84 -7.82
CA TRP A 44 -9.27 9.53 -7.22
C TRP A 44 -8.53 8.42 -7.97
N CYS A 45 -7.74 7.65 -7.21
CA CYS A 45 -6.92 6.56 -7.72
C CYS A 45 -7.26 5.28 -6.97
N GLN A 46 -7.45 4.18 -7.72
CA GLN A 46 -7.61 2.86 -7.13
C GLN A 46 -6.38 2.45 -6.32
N VAL A 47 -6.60 2.03 -5.08
CA VAL A 47 -5.53 1.60 -4.17
C VAL A 47 -4.75 0.42 -4.75
N ALA A 48 -5.42 -0.58 -5.32
CA ALA A 48 -4.77 -1.71 -5.98
C ALA A 48 -3.80 -1.28 -7.10
N ARG A 49 -4.12 -0.21 -7.85
CA ARG A 49 -3.23 0.34 -8.87
C ARG A 49 -1.97 0.94 -8.24
N ILE A 50 -2.14 1.79 -7.22
CA ILE A 50 -1.03 2.42 -6.49
C ILE A 50 -0.10 1.33 -5.94
N VAL A 51 -0.64 0.37 -5.20
CA VAL A 51 0.16 -0.70 -4.59
C VAL A 51 0.90 -1.51 -5.66
N THR A 52 0.21 -1.95 -6.72
CA THR A 52 0.84 -2.76 -7.77
C THR A 52 1.98 -1.99 -8.46
N THR A 53 1.78 -0.70 -8.78
CA THR A 53 2.83 0.10 -9.41
C THR A 53 3.99 0.35 -8.45
N THR A 54 3.71 0.71 -7.19
CA THR A 54 4.76 0.91 -6.18
C THR A 54 5.55 -0.36 -5.91
N MET A 55 4.91 -1.53 -5.90
CA MET A 55 5.61 -2.81 -5.82
C MET A 55 6.52 -3.03 -7.02
N ILE A 56 6.07 -2.78 -8.24
CA ILE A 56 6.91 -2.93 -9.43
C ILE A 56 8.14 -2.00 -9.35
N GLU A 57 7.99 -0.80 -8.79
CA GLU A 57 9.05 0.20 -8.70
C GLU A 57 10.04 -0.06 -7.55
N LEU A 58 9.54 -0.39 -6.35
CA LEU A 58 10.34 -0.58 -5.14
C LEU A 58 10.71 -2.03 -4.88
N ASP A 59 9.75 -2.92 -5.10
CA ASP A 59 9.86 -4.33 -4.78
C ASP A 59 10.49 -5.09 -5.94
N ASN A 60 11.76 -4.80 -6.19
CA ASN A 60 12.69 -5.59 -7.03
C ASN A 60 12.93 -7.02 -6.45
N GLY A 61 11.93 -7.65 -5.83
CA GLY A 61 12.03 -8.97 -5.19
C GLY A 61 12.40 -8.96 -3.71
N ARG A 62 12.15 -7.86 -2.97
CA ARG A 62 12.16 -7.83 -1.49
C ARG A 62 11.06 -8.73 -0.89
N GLY A 63 10.01 -9.03 -1.65
CA GLY A 63 8.98 -9.99 -1.27
C GLY A 63 8.09 -9.48 -0.13
N LEU A 64 7.84 -8.17 -0.11
CA LEU A 64 6.99 -7.59 0.92
C LEU A 64 5.52 -7.95 0.67
N PRO A 65 4.74 -8.26 1.72
CA PRO A 65 3.37 -8.68 1.53
C PRO A 65 2.47 -7.52 1.07
N ASN A 66 1.61 -7.77 0.08
CA ASN A 66 0.67 -6.78 -0.49
C ASN A 66 -0.17 -6.06 0.58
N VAL A 67 -0.61 -6.81 1.60
CA VAL A 67 -1.37 -6.27 2.75
C VAL A 67 -0.60 -5.19 3.51
N TYR A 68 0.73 -5.24 3.54
CA TYR A 68 1.51 -4.21 4.22
C TYR A 68 1.49 -2.87 3.46
N PHE A 69 1.55 -2.88 2.13
CA PHE A 69 1.36 -1.66 1.33
C PHE A 69 -0.04 -1.06 1.52
N ALA A 70 -1.06 -1.89 1.69
CA ALA A 70 -2.41 -1.44 2.05
C ALA A 70 -2.44 -0.79 3.45
N GLU A 71 -1.83 -1.42 4.47
CA GLU A 71 -1.70 -0.85 5.81
C GLU A 71 -0.98 0.51 5.79
N ARG A 72 0.00 0.70 4.90
CA ARG A 72 0.67 2.00 4.72
C ARG A 72 -0.25 3.06 4.15
N ILE A 73 -1.07 2.73 3.16
CA ILE A 73 -2.06 3.66 2.62
C ILE A 73 -3.08 4.05 3.70
N GLU A 74 -3.55 3.10 4.50
CA GLU A 74 -4.41 3.39 5.66
C GLU A 74 -3.74 4.33 6.67
N HIS A 75 -2.44 4.12 6.92
CA HIS A 75 -1.65 5.03 7.75
C HIS A 75 -1.60 6.44 7.16
N LEU A 76 -1.31 6.59 5.88
CA LEU A 76 -1.29 7.89 5.19
C LEU A 76 -2.65 8.61 5.18
N VAL A 77 -3.75 7.85 5.13
CA VAL A 77 -5.11 8.40 5.29
C VAL A 77 -5.36 8.86 6.72
N ARG A 78 -4.95 8.07 7.72
CA ARG A 78 -5.07 8.43 9.14
C ARG A 78 -4.27 9.69 9.49
N GLU A 79 -3.08 9.85 8.92
CA GLU A 79 -2.24 11.06 9.03
C GLU A 79 -2.81 12.25 8.24
N GLY A 80 -3.87 12.05 7.46
CA GLY A 80 -4.52 13.10 6.68
C GLY A 80 -3.74 13.56 5.44
N VAL A 81 -2.74 12.79 5.01
CA VAL A 81 -2.00 13.03 3.76
C VAL A 81 -2.88 12.65 2.57
N LEU A 82 -3.57 11.52 2.68
CA LEU A 82 -4.56 11.04 1.71
C LEU A 82 -5.96 11.11 2.31
N GLU A 83 -6.96 11.12 1.45
CA GLU A 83 -8.35 10.83 1.81
C GLU A 83 -8.87 9.64 1.02
N SER A 84 -9.77 8.85 1.62
CA SER A 84 -10.40 7.69 0.97
C SER A 84 -11.89 7.96 0.72
N LYS A 85 -12.39 7.48 -0.43
CA LYS A 85 -13.82 7.52 -0.78
C LYS A 85 -14.66 6.48 -0.05
N GLU A 86 -14.04 5.32 0.18
CA GLU A 86 -14.68 4.13 0.74
C GLU A 86 -13.92 3.65 1.97
N ASP A 87 -14.51 2.65 2.64
CA ASP A 87 -13.82 1.86 3.64
C ASP A 87 -12.60 1.15 3.00
N LEU A 88 -11.42 1.36 3.58
CA LEU A 88 -10.17 0.77 3.11
C LEU A 88 -10.08 -0.73 3.43
N THR A 89 -11.01 -1.28 4.22
CA THR A 89 -11.08 -2.73 4.47
C THR A 89 -11.24 -3.59 3.21
N ARG A 90 -11.54 -2.98 2.05
CA ARG A 90 -11.67 -3.63 0.73
C ARG A 90 -10.82 -2.95 -0.33
N THR A 91 -9.50 -2.88 -0.13
CA THR A 91 -8.62 -2.07 -0.99
C THR A 91 -8.62 -2.43 -2.49
N ARG A 92 -9.20 -3.57 -2.91
CA ARG A 92 -9.47 -3.86 -4.34
C ARG A 92 -10.40 -2.85 -5.02
N VAL A 93 -11.31 -2.22 -4.27
CA VAL A 93 -12.28 -1.25 -4.80
C VAL A 93 -12.10 0.15 -4.22
N SER A 94 -11.37 0.28 -3.11
CA SER A 94 -11.15 1.57 -2.48
C SER A 94 -10.30 2.50 -3.35
N GLU A 95 -10.68 3.77 -3.36
CA GLU A 95 -9.94 4.84 -4.03
C GLU A 95 -9.44 5.86 -3.01
N VAL A 96 -8.25 6.40 -3.29
CA VAL A 96 -7.62 7.46 -2.51
C VAL A 96 -7.19 8.61 -3.41
N ARG A 97 -7.04 9.80 -2.83
CA ARG A 97 -6.38 10.95 -3.46
C ARG A 97 -5.66 11.79 -2.41
N PHE A 98 -4.82 12.73 -2.84
CA PHE A 98 -4.28 13.75 -1.95
C PHE A 98 -5.41 14.54 -1.31
N LYS A 99 -5.35 14.69 0.01
CA LYS A 99 -6.28 15.54 0.75
C LYS A 99 -6.00 16.99 0.38
N THR A 100 -6.93 17.65 -0.29
CA THR A 100 -6.84 19.09 -0.54
C THR A 100 -6.97 19.84 0.79
N LYS A 101 -6.13 20.86 0.99
CA LYS A 101 -6.20 21.75 2.16
C LYS A 101 -7.50 22.55 2.19
#